data_AF-A0A839P8Y5-F1
#
_entry.id   AF-A0A839P8Y5-F1
#
_cell.length_a   1.000
_cell.length_b   1.000
_cell.length_c   1.000
_cell.angle_alpha   90.00
_cell.angle_beta   90.00
_cell.angle_gamma   90.00
#
_symmetry.space_group_name_H-M   'P 1'
#
loop_
_entity.id
_entity.type
_entity.pdbx_description
1 polymer ?
#
loop_
_entity_poly.entity_id
_entity_poly.type
_entity_poly.pdbx_seq_one_letter_code
_entity_poly.pdbx_strand_id
1 'polypeptide(L)' 'MPRLHYVIRRSRSGRFNFTLLSEHGRINGTVIVATQDLPRDEVERQAREKIRNLADALVSVVGPGASLS' A
#
# COMPACT_ATOMS: atom_id res chain seq x y z
N MET A 1 -14.86 -5.76 11.08
CA MET A 1 -13.46 -5.37 10.79
C MET A 1 -13.49 -4.37 9.65
N PRO A 2 -13.06 -3.12 9.85
CA PRO A 2 -13.04 -2.13 8.77
C PRO A 2 -12.16 -2.66 7.64
N ARG A 3 -12.74 -2.78 6.45
CA ARG A 3 -12.07 -3.36 5.29
C ARG A 3 -11.34 -2.22 4.58
N LEU A 4 -10.01 -2.18 4.73
CA LEU A 4 -9.19 -1.20 4.00
C LEU A 4 -9.30 -1.49 2.50
N HIS A 5 -9.72 -0.47 1.75
CA HIS A 5 -9.73 -0.52 0.29
C HIS A 5 -8.57 0.32 -0.21
N TYR A 6 -7.85 -0.17 -1.22
CA TYR A 6 -6.77 0.58 -1.85
C TYR A 6 -6.90 0.67 -3.36
N VAL A 7 -6.55 1.84 -3.90
CA VAL A 7 -6.44 2.09 -5.33
C VAL A 7 -4.97 2.20 -5.68
N ILE A 8 -4.53 1.50 -6.72
CA ILE A 8 -3.13 1.51 -7.18
C ILE A 8 -3.06 2.15 -8.56
N ARG A 9 -2.16 3.12 -8.71
CA ARG A 9 -1.81 3.70 -10.01
C ARG A 9 -0.33 3.53 -10.30
N ARG A 10 -0.01 2.77 -11.35
CA ARG A 10 1.35 2.65 -11.86
C ARG A 10 1.80 3.97 -12.48
N SER A 11 2.98 4.47 -12.11
CA SER A 11 3.65 5.56 -12.82
C SER A 11 4.84 5.05 -13.63
N ARG A 12 5.50 5.94 -14.37
CA ARG A 12 6.79 5.64 -15.02
C ARG A 12 7.83 5.27 -13.94
N SER A 13 8.80 4.43 -14.26
CA SER A 13 9.98 4.06 -13.41
C SER A 13 9.75 3.17 -12.17
N GLY A 14 8.78 2.25 -12.16
CA GLY A 14 8.63 1.31 -11.03
C GLY A 14 8.04 1.91 -9.75
N ARG A 15 7.52 3.13 -9.87
CA ARG A 15 6.83 3.83 -8.81
C ARG A 15 5.32 3.57 -8.91
N PHE A 16 4.71 3.23 -7.77
CA PHE A 16 3.30 2.91 -7.66
C PHE A 16 2.69 3.80 -6.57
N ASN A 17 1.79 4.68 -6.97
CA ASN A 17 1.03 5.49 -6.04
C ASN A 17 -0.14 4.65 -5.54
N PHE A 18 -0.44 4.76 -4.25
CA PHE A 18 -1.59 4.12 -3.65
C PHE A 18 -2.35 5.08 -2.74
N THR A 19 -3.64 4.83 -2.62
CA THR A 19 -4.50 5.50 -1.63
C THR A 19 -5.17 4.44 -0.79
N LEU A 20 -4.93 4.45 0.52
CA LEU A 20 -5.68 3.67 1.50
C LEU A 20 -6.90 4.48 1.92
N LEU A 21 -8.08 3.85 1.87
CA LEU A 21 -9.33 4.42 2.31
C LEU A 21 -9.77 3.74 3.61
N SER A 22 -10.07 4.52 4.63
CA SER A 22 -10.66 4.09 5.90
C SER A 22 -11.90 4.93 6.21
N GLU A 23 -12.65 4.53 7.25
CA GLU A 23 -13.81 5.29 7.73
C GLU A 23 -13.43 6.70 8.22
N HIS A 24 -12.20 6.88 8.67
CA HIS A 24 -11.70 8.14 9.23
C HIS A 24 -10.99 9.03 8.20
N GLY A 25 -10.87 8.57 6.94
CA GLY A 25 -10.29 9.38 5.88
C GLY A 25 -9.46 8.58 4.89
N ARG A 26 -8.45 9.26 4.32
CA ARG A 26 -7.59 8.71 3.26
C ARG A 26 -6.12 8.93 3.55
N ILE A 27 -5.30 7.94 3.24
CA ILE A 27 -3.84 8.02 3.32
C ILE A 27 -3.28 7.78 1.92
N ASN A 28 -2.52 8.75 1.40
CA ASN A 28 -1.83 8.60 0.12
C ASN A 28 -0.39 8.17 0.38
N GLY A 29 0.11 7.25 -0.45
CA GLY A 29 1.47 6.76 -0.34
C GLY A 29 2.04 6.37 -1.69
N THR A 30 3.32 6.00 -1.67
CA THR A 30 4.05 5.56 -2.85
C THR A 30 4.94 4.40 -2.47
N VAL A 31 4.91 3.31 -3.24
CA VAL A 31 5.90 2.25 -3.17
C VAL A 31 6.78 2.23 -4.42
N ILE A 32 8.02 1.80 -4.25
CA ILE A 32 8.97 1.60 -5.35
C ILE A 32 9.27 0.11 -5.44
N VAL A 33 9.18 -0.43 -6.63
CA VAL A 33 9.56 -1.81 -6.97
C VAL A 33 10.62 -1.78 -8.06
N ALA A 34 11.52 -2.77 -8.02
CA ALA A 34 12.46 -2.97 -9.12
C ALA A 34 11.67 -3.32 -10.38
N THR A 35 12.15 -2.82 -11.53
CA THR A 35 11.49 -3.07 -12.83
C THR A 35 12.44 -3.60 -13.90
N GLN A 36 13.74 -3.65 -13.61
CA GLN A 36 14.71 -4.20 -14.55
C GLN A 36 14.49 -5.71 -14.64
N ASP A 37 14.41 -6.21 -15.87
CA ASP A 37 14.30 -7.63 -16.22
C ASP A 37 13.09 -8.39 -15.62
N LEU A 38 12.09 -7.66 -15.13
CA LEU A 38 10.87 -8.25 -14.58
C LEU A 38 9.68 -8.10 -15.53
N PRO A 39 8.90 -9.17 -15.73
CA PRO A 39 7.60 -9.12 -16.38
C PRO A 39 6.67 -8.10 -15.71
N ARG A 40 5.78 -7.48 -16.51
CA ARG A 40 4.87 -6.43 -16.03
C ARG A 40 3.96 -6.91 -14.90
N ASP A 41 3.40 -8.10 -15.05
CA ASP A 41 2.54 -8.77 -14.08
C ASP A 41 3.28 -9.02 -12.76
N GLU A 42 4.55 -9.43 -12.83
CA GLU A 42 5.40 -9.62 -11.66
C GLU A 42 5.69 -8.30 -10.94
N VAL A 43 6.00 -7.22 -11.67
CA VAL A 43 6.15 -5.87 -11.10
C VAL A 43 4.85 -5.42 -10.40
N GLU A 44 3.69 -5.66 -11.02
CA GLU A 44 2.40 -5.31 -10.44
C GLU A 44 2.07 -6.17 -9.20
N ARG A 45 2.44 -7.46 -9.20
CA ARG A 45 2.28 -8.37 -8.05
C ARG A 45 3.12 -7.89 -6.87
N GLN A 46 4.41 -7.59 -7.08
CA GLN A 46 5.30 -7.06 -6.04
C GLN A 46 4.80 -5.74 -5.46
N ALA A 47 4.28 -4.84 -6.31
CA ALA A 47 3.72 -3.58 -5.84
C ALA A 47 2.50 -3.81 -4.94
N ARG A 48 1.59 -4.71 -5.34
CA ARG A 48 0.41 -5.09 -4.52
C ARG A 48 0.82 -5.68 -3.18
N GLU A 49 1.80 -6.58 -3.16
CA GLU A 49 2.29 -7.18 -1.92
C GLU A 49 2.90 -6.15 -0.97
N LYS A 50 3.74 -5.24 -1.46
CA LYS A 50 4.29 -4.15 -0.65
C LYS A 50 3.21 -3.26 -0.06
N ILE A 51 2.20 -2.90 -0.86
CA ILE A 51 1.08 -2.06 -0.40
C ILE A 51 0.23 -2.79 0.64
N ARG A 52 -0.05 -4.08 0.44
CA ARG A 52 -0.77 -4.89 1.43
C ARG A 52 -0.01 -4.97 2.75
N ASN A 53 1.28 -5.29 2.72
CA ASN A 53 2.11 -5.38 3.92
C ASN A 53 2.18 -4.03 4.67
N LEU A 54 2.25 -2.90 3.94
CA LEU A 54 2.17 -1.57 4.54
C LEU A 54 0.81 -1.31 5.20
N ALA A 55 -0.29 -1.68 4.53
CA ALA A 55 -1.62 -1.55 5.09
C ALA A 55 -1.80 -2.39 6.36
N ASP A 56 -1.33 -3.63 6.35
CA ASP A 56 -1.40 -4.55 7.51
C ASP A 56 -0.55 -4.03 8.68
N ALA A 57 0.66 -3.52 8.40
CA ALA A 57 1.50 -2.88 9.41
C ALA A 57 0.83 -1.64 10.02
N LEU A 58 0.20 -0.78 9.20
CA LEU A 58 -0.55 0.36 9.70
C LEU A 58 -1.73 -0.04 10.59
N VAL A 59 -2.48 -1.08 10.22
CA VAL A 59 -3.57 -1.62 11.06
C VAL A 59 -3.02 -2.14 12.38
N SER A 60 -1.87 -2.81 12.39
CA SER A 60 -1.25 -3.29 13.63
C SER A 60 -0.81 -2.17 14.57
N VAL A 61 -0.40 -1.02 14.03
CA VAL A 61 -0.02 0.17 14.81
C VAL A 61 -1.24 0.94 15.32
N VAL A 62 -2.35 0.95 14.57
CA VAL A 62 -3.55 1.78 14.85
C VAL A 62 -4.71 0.98 15.49
N GLY A 63 -4.58 -0.35 15.62
CA GLY A 63 -5.57 -1.21 16.28
C GLY A 63 -5.84 -0.82 17.75
N PRO A 64 -6.80 -1.47 18.44
CA PRO A 64 -7.42 -0.99 19.70
C PRO A 64 -6.51 -0.78 20.93
N GLY A 65 -5.18 -0.81 20.78
CA GLY A 65 -4.20 -0.48 21.82
C GLY A 65 -3.21 0.61 21.42
N ALA A 66 -3.46 1.36 20.34
CA ALA A 66 -2.62 2.46 19.88
C ALA A 66 -2.80 3.71 20.76
N SER A 67 -2.28 3.67 21.98
CA SER A 67 -2.01 4.89 22.74
C SER A 67 -0.92 5.65 22.00
N LEU A 68 -1.30 6.70 21.27
CA LEU A 68 -0.37 7.73 20.83
C LEU A 68 0.08 8.49 22.09
N SER A 69 1.15 8.01 22.71
CA SER A 69 1.91 8.69 23.76
C SER A 69 2.83 9.75 23.19
#